data_AF-A0A1V6ALB3-F1
#
_entry.id   AF-A0A1V6ALB3-F1
#
_cell.length_a   1.000
_cell.length_b   1.000
_cell.length_c   1.000
_cell.angle_alpha   90.00
_cell.angle_beta   90.00
_cell.angle_gamma   90.00
#
_symmetry.space_group_name_H-M   'P 1'
#
loop_
_entity.id
_entity.type
_entity.pdbx_description
1 polymer ?
#
loop_
_entity_poly.entity_id
_entity_poly.type
_entity_poly.pdbx_seq_one_letter_code
_entity_poly.pdbx_strand_id
1 'polypeptide(L)'
;MKKFLTLLLITAILLTLTACHTYLFGEYINEETGYKYEFMNNEFTLTKGENVITGTYTIKNKTIIFKYDDNEITYSYERNGTNAIIDNVIYTRGQ
;
A
#
# COMPACT_ATOMS: atom_id res chain seq x y z
N MET A 1 -20.43 14.27 -31.08
CA MET A 1 -20.25 13.00 -30.33
C MET A 1 -18.80 12.66 -30.00
N LYS A 2 -17.83 12.77 -30.92
CA LYS A 2 -16.41 12.46 -30.63
C LYS A 2 -15.83 13.20 -29.40
N LYS A 3 -16.09 14.51 -29.26
CA LYS A 3 -15.55 15.34 -28.15
C LYS A 3 -16.02 14.92 -26.75
N PHE A 4 -17.26 14.42 -26.62
CA PHE A 4 -17.79 13.93 -25.33
C PHE A 4 -17.17 12.59 -24.93
N LEU A 5 -16.94 11.69 -25.90
CA LEU A 5 -16.31 10.39 -25.65
C LEU A 5 -14.86 10.55 -25.20
N THR A 6 -14.13 11.50 -25.80
CA THR A 6 -12.73 11.80 -25.40
C THR A 6 -12.67 12.37 -23.99
N LEU A 7 -13.61 13.25 -23.61
CA LEU A 7 -13.66 13.83 -22.26
C LEU A 7 -13.96 12.77 -21.20
N LEU A 8 -14.87 11.83 -21.49
CA LEU A 8 -15.22 10.72 -20.60
C LEU A 8 -14.06 9.74 -20.40
N LEU A 9 -13.27 9.49 -21.46
CA LEU A 9 -12.10 8.62 -21.39
C LEU A 9 -10.97 9.24 -20.55
N ILE A 10 -10.74 10.55 -20.72
CA ILE A 10 -9.72 11.28 -19.93
C ILE A 10 -10.11 11.31 -18.46
N THR A 11 -11.38 11.57 -18.12
CA THR A 11 -11.82 11.56 -16.72
C THR A 11 -11.75 10.16 -16.11
N ALA A 12 -12.09 9.10 -16.85
CA ALA A 12 -11.92 7.72 -16.39
C ALA A 12 -10.45 7.38 -16.10
N ILE A 13 -9.53 7.78 -16.98
CA ILE A 13 -8.07 7.59 -16.78
C ILE A 13 -7.57 8.43 -15.58
N LEU A 14 -8.05 9.66 -15.41
CA LEU A 14 -7.63 10.50 -14.29
C LEU A 14 -8.14 9.96 -12.93
N LEU A 15 -9.36 9.39 -12.92
CA LEU A 15 -9.94 8.71 -11.75
C LEU A 15 -9.18 7.44 -11.39
N THR A 16 -8.74 6.65 -12.38
CA THR A 16 -7.91 5.47 -12.11
C THR A 16 -6.49 5.84 -11.67
N LEU A 17 -5.87 6.90 -12.21
CA LEU A 17 -4.56 7.39 -11.76
C LEU A 17 -4.59 7.95 -10.33
N THR A 18 -5.66 8.64 -9.94
CA THR A 18 -5.83 9.15 -8.57
C THR A 18 -6.14 8.05 -7.57
N ALA A 19 -6.86 6.98 -7.97
CA ALA A 19 -7.04 5.78 -7.16
C ALA A 19 -5.78 4.88 -7.09
N CYS A 20 -4.83 5.04 -8.03
CA CYS A 20 -3.63 4.21 -8.14
C CYS A 20 -2.62 4.44 -6.99
N HIS A 21 -2.77 5.49 -6.18
CA HIS A 21 -1.76 5.86 -5.18
C HIS A 21 -2.17 5.62 -3.71
N THR A 22 -3.40 5.15 -3.45
CA THR A 22 -3.90 5.02 -2.06
C THR A 22 -3.64 3.64 -1.45
N TYR A 23 -3.17 2.67 -2.24
CA TYR A 23 -3.03 1.29 -1.81
C TYR A 23 -1.61 0.77 -2.04
N LEU A 24 -1.18 -0.13 -1.17
CA LEU A 24 -0.03 -1.00 -1.38
C LEU A 24 -0.51 -2.25 -2.13
N PHE A 25 0.30 -2.71 -3.08
CA PHE A 25 0.00 -3.92 -3.84
C PHE A 25 1.28 -4.67 -4.16
N GLY A 26 1.24 -5.99 -3.95
CA GLY A 26 2.36 -6.91 -4.14
C GLY A 26 3.23 -7.06 -2.89
N GLU A 27 4.39 -7.68 -3.08
CA GLU A 27 5.34 -7.95 -2.00
C GLU A 27 6.26 -6.74 -1.74
N TYR A 28 6.61 -6.55 -0.48
CA TYR A 28 7.51 -5.52 0.02
C TYR A 28 8.44 -6.14 1.06
N ILE A 29 9.70 -5.72 1.06
CA ILE A 29 10.69 -6.18 2.02
C ILE A 29 11.08 -5.01 2.91
N ASN A 30 10.95 -5.18 4.22
CA ASN A 30 11.44 -4.23 5.21
C ASN A 30 12.97 -4.27 5.22
N GLU A 31 13.65 -3.16 4.91
CA GLU A 31 15.11 -3.13 4.75
C GLU A 31 15.90 -3.29 6.05
N GLU A 32 15.30 -3.01 7.21
CA GLU A 32 15.96 -3.17 8.50
C GLU A 32 15.93 -4.60 9.02
N THR A 33 14.80 -5.29 8.82
CA THR A 33 14.53 -6.61 9.40
C THR A 33 14.58 -7.75 8.38
N GLY A 34 14.49 -7.43 7.09
CA GLY A 34 14.32 -8.40 6.01
C GLY A 34 12.93 -9.06 5.96
N TYR A 35 11.98 -8.62 6.79
CA TYR A 35 10.65 -9.23 6.83
C TYR A 35 9.84 -8.92 5.58
N LYS A 36 9.10 -9.91 5.12
CA LYS A 36 8.28 -9.81 3.91
C LYS A 36 6.86 -9.42 4.27
N TYR A 37 6.34 -8.43 3.56
CA TYR A 37 4.98 -7.95 3.64
C TYR A 37 4.32 -8.08 2.27
N GLU A 38 3.24 -8.85 2.17
CA GLU A 38 2.41 -8.90 0.97
C GLU A 38 1.17 -8.05 1.18
N PHE A 39 0.83 -7.19 0.22
CA PHE A 39 -0.35 -6.34 0.27
C PHE A 39 -1.28 -6.64 -0.91
N MET A 40 -2.56 -6.88 -0.62
CA MET A 40 -3.58 -7.10 -1.64
C MET A 40 -4.95 -6.69 -1.10
N ASN A 41 -5.73 -5.92 -1.86
CA ASN A 41 -7.13 -5.61 -1.53
C ASN A 41 -7.38 -5.12 -0.08
N ASN A 42 -6.58 -4.17 0.43
CA ASN A 42 -6.65 -3.68 1.81
C ASN A 42 -6.26 -4.69 2.90
N GLU A 43 -5.76 -5.85 2.52
CA GLU A 43 -5.21 -6.85 3.41
C GLU A 43 -3.69 -6.85 3.35
N PHE A 44 -3.06 -7.31 4.41
CA PHE A 44 -1.64 -7.55 4.45
C PHE A 44 -1.31 -8.91 5.08
N THR A 45 -0.21 -9.50 4.64
CA THR A 45 0.41 -10.68 5.24
C THR A 45 1.85 -10.37 5.56
N LEU A 46 2.23 -10.46 6.83
CA LEU A 46 3.61 -10.36 7.30
C LEU A 46 4.17 -11.76 7.55
N THR A 47 5.26 -12.10 6.87
CA THR A 47 6.04 -13.32 7.13
C THR A 47 7.32 -12.99 7.88
N LYS A 48 7.43 -13.50 9.11
CA LYS A 48 8.60 -13.37 10.00
C LYS A 48 9.12 -14.77 10.35
N GLY A 49 9.98 -15.31 9.51
CA GLY A 49 10.43 -16.70 9.64
C GLY A 49 9.26 -17.66 9.48
N GLU A 50 9.00 -18.49 10.48
CA GLU A 50 7.85 -19.42 10.50
C GLU A 50 6.54 -18.76 10.94
N ASN A 51 6.58 -17.54 11.48
CA ASN A 51 5.38 -16.83 11.93
C ASN A 51 4.74 -16.06 10.77
N VAL A 52 3.43 -16.17 10.65
CA VAL A 52 2.61 -15.44 9.67
C VAL A 52 1.56 -14.63 10.43
N ILE A 53 1.53 -13.33 10.19
CA ILE A 53 0.52 -12.40 10.74
C ILE A 53 -0.27 -11.86 9.56
N THR A 54 -1.60 -11.93 9.64
CA THR A 54 -2.49 -11.39 8.61
C THR A 54 -3.41 -10.33 9.21
N GLY A 55 -3.84 -9.39 8.39
CA GLY A 55 -4.75 -8.36 8.84
C GLY A 55 -5.17 -7.41 7.74
N THR A 56 -5.74 -6.29 8.14
CA THR A 56 -6.14 -5.22 7.21
C THR A 56 -5.28 -3.99 7.40
N TYR A 57 -5.16 -3.18 6.35
CA TYR A 57 -4.49 -1.90 6.41
C TYR A 57 -5.30 -0.79 5.74
N THR A 58 -5.11 0.43 6.21
CA THR A 58 -5.69 1.64 5.62
C THR A 58 -4.66 2.74 5.58
N ILE A 59 -4.55 3.44 4.45
CA ILE A 59 -3.69 4.61 4.29
C ILE A 59 -4.57 5.86 4.22
N LYS A 60 -4.34 6.82 5.11
CA LYS A 60 -5.06 8.11 5.12
C LYS A 60 -4.16 9.19 5.71
N ASN A 61 -4.18 10.39 5.14
CA ASN A 61 -3.53 11.59 5.71
C ASN A 61 -2.05 11.35 6.12
N LYS A 62 -1.23 10.75 5.25
CA LYS A 62 0.19 10.39 5.53
C LYS A 62 0.38 9.45 6.73
N THR A 63 -0.62 8.64 7.03
CA THR A 63 -0.53 7.56 8.02
C THR A 63 -0.98 6.26 7.40
N ILE A 64 -0.40 5.17 7.88
CA ILE A 64 -0.84 3.80 7.61
C ILE A 64 -1.26 3.17 8.93
N ILE A 65 -2.42 2.54 8.94
CA ILE A 65 -3.01 1.86 10.09
C ILE A 65 -3.08 0.38 9.77
N PHE A 66 -2.50 -0.46 10.61
CA PHE A 66 -2.59 -1.91 10.55
C PHE A 66 -3.53 -2.43 11.63
N LYS A 67 -4.41 -3.36 11.28
CA LYS A 67 -5.33 -4.03 12.21
C LYS A 67 -5.19 -5.53 12.09
N TYR A 68 -4.84 -6.20 13.19
CA TYR A 68 -4.61 -7.65 13.27
C TYR A 68 -4.72 -8.12 14.72
N ASP A 69 -5.23 -9.33 14.98
CA ASP A 69 -5.32 -9.95 16.32
C ASP A 69 -5.74 -8.98 17.45
N ASP A 70 -6.84 -8.25 17.25
CA ASP A 70 -7.37 -7.20 18.15
C ASP A 70 -6.44 -5.98 18.41
N ASN A 71 -5.29 -5.92 17.73
CA ASN A 71 -4.38 -4.78 17.74
C ASN A 71 -4.73 -3.81 16.61
N GLU A 72 -4.52 -2.52 16.88
CA GLU A 72 -4.52 -1.45 15.90
C GLU A 72 -3.27 -0.60 16.10
N ILE A 73 -2.41 -0.53 15.08
CA ILE A 73 -1.15 0.20 15.14
C ILE A 73 -1.09 1.21 14.01
N THR A 74 -0.70 2.43 14.34
CA THR A 74 -0.61 3.53 13.39
C THR A 74 0.84 3.97 13.23
N TYR A 75 1.28 4.15 11.99
CA TYR A 75 2.60 4.64 11.63
C TYR A 75 2.49 5.84 10.68
N SER A 76 3.55 6.65 10.63
CA SER A 76 3.72 7.61 9.55
C SER A 76 3.90 6.86 8.22
N TYR A 77 3.40 7.45 7.13
CA TYR A 77 3.44 6.85 5.81
C TYR A 77 3.78 7.86 4.74
N GLU A 78 4.77 7.52 3.92
CA GLU A 78 5.14 8.25 2.71
C GLU A 78 5.37 7.29 1.53
N ARG A 79 5.25 7.83 0.31
CA ARG A 79 5.61 7.15 -0.93
C ARG A 79 6.78 7.85 -1.58
N ASN A 80 7.81 7.08 -1.94
CA ASN A 80 8.92 7.56 -2.75
C ASN A 80 9.09 6.63 -3.96
N GLY A 81 8.50 7.02 -5.09
CA GLY A 81 8.45 6.18 -6.29
C GLY A 81 7.72 4.86 -6.02
N THR A 82 8.41 3.73 -6.22
CA THR A 82 7.87 2.39 -5.96
C THR A 82 7.93 1.98 -4.49
N ASN A 83 8.70 2.69 -3.67
CA ASN A 83 8.94 2.32 -2.29
C ASN A 83 7.84 2.88 -1.37
N ALA A 84 7.57 2.16 -0.30
CA ALA A 84 6.77 2.65 0.81
C ALA A 84 7.71 2.99 1.98
N ILE A 85 7.49 4.12 2.63
CA ILE A 85 8.25 4.52 3.82
C ILE A 85 7.27 4.51 4.98
N ILE A 86 7.49 3.63 5.96
CA ILE A 86 6.62 3.47 7.13
C ILE A 86 7.49 3.68 8.37
N ASP A 87 7.18 4.72 9.15
CA ASP A 87 7.95 5.11 10.34
C ASP A 87 9.47 5.28 10.08
N ASN A 88 9.80 5.97 8.98
CA ASN A 88 11.16 6.15 8.46
C ASN A 88 11.88 4.89 7.97
N VAL A 89 11.22 3.73 8.01
CA VAL A 89 11.75 2.48 7.47
C VAL A 89 11.33 2.32 6.01
N ILE A 90 12.28 1.95 5.16
CA ILE A 90 12.06 1.75 3.73
C ILE A 90 11.57 0.32 3.48
N TYR A 91 10.50 0.22 2.69
CA TYR A 91 9.92 -1.00 2.18
C TYR A 91 10.05 -0.99 0.67
N THR A 92 10.96 -1.80 0.16
CA THR A 92 11.23 -1.91 -1.28
C THR A 92 10.31 -2.96 -1.88
N ARG A 93 9.64 -2.59 -2.98
CA ARG A 93 8.70 -3.49 -3.67
C ARG A 93 9.47 -4.66 -4.28
N GLY A 94 9.13 -5.88 -3.87
CA GLY A 94 9.61 -7.12 -4.47
C GLY A 94 9.10 -7.25 -5.91
N GLN A 95 9.91 -7.83 -6.78
CA GLN A 95 9.55 -8.11 -8.19
C GLN A 95 8.49 -9.19 -8.29
#